data_AF-A0A5B7X4S2-F1
#
_entry.id   AF-A0A5B7X4S2-F1
#
_cell.length_a   1.000
_cell.length_b   1.000
_cell.length_c   1.000
_cell.angle_alpha   90.00
_cell.angle_beta   90.00
_cell.angle_gamma   90.00
#
_symmetry.space_group_name_H-M   'P 1'
#
loop_
_entity.id
_entity.type
_entity.pdbx_description
1 polymer ?
#
loop_
_entity_poly.entity_id
_entity_poly.type
_entity_poly.pdbx_seq_one_letter_code
_entity_poly.pdbx_strand_id
1 'polypeptide(L)'
;MRNLRVNLGIAILTFATLTTISCRDTNEGGDMDHSEMNHENMNEGSEMMDGENMMEGSGMMEGESENSQTGRIVNDYLQLKDALVADNVEEAAKAGGSLVAAFDGFNMSEYNETQKQELTEIIEDAKEHAEHITMSDIAHQREHFDILSVDLADMLEITGSPKTLYQQFCPMYNDNKGAIWLSASEEIRNPYYGQKMLKCGEVQKEI
;
A
#
# COMPACT_ATOMS: atom_id res chain seq x y z
N MET A 1 -9.05 9.00 54.49
CA MET A 1 -7.93 9.96 54.46
C MET A 1 -6.62 9.18 54.25
N ARG A 2 -6.13 9.10 53.00
CA ARG A 2 -4.82 8.51 52.67
C ARG A 2 -3.90 9.65 52.27
N ASN A 3 -2.79 9.79 52.98
CA ASN A 3 -1.81 10.87 52.77
C ASN A 3 -0.97 10.59 51.52
N LEU A 4 -1.07 11.47 50.53
CA LEU A 4 -0.24 11.48 49.32
C LEU A 4 1.04 12.26 49.61
N ARG A 5 2.22 11.63 49.49
CA ARG A 5 3.51 12.33 49.48
C ARG A 5 4.01 12.38 48.04
N VAL A 6 4.00 13.57 47.46
CA VAL A 6 4.52 13.86 46.11
C VAL A 6 6.01 14.20 46.27
N ASN A 7 6.89 13.34 45.76
CA ASN A 7 8.31 13.62 45.67
C ASN A 7 8.64 14.09 44.24
N LEU A 8 9.05 15.35 44.15
CA LEU A 8 9.48 16.08 42.97
C LEU A 8 10.91 15.66 42.62
N GLY A 9 11.10 14.90 41.54
CA GLY A 9 12.40 14.48 41.02
C GLY A 9 12.78 15.28 39.76
N ILE A 10 13.90 16.00 39.83
CA ILE A 10 14.42 16.96 38.85
C ILE A 10 14.92 16.24 37.58
N ALA A 11 14.45 16.70 36.41
CA ALA A 11 14.94 16.28 35.09
C ALA A 11 16.22 17.06 34.73
N ILE A 12 17.28 16.34 34.31
CA ILE A 12 18.51 16.95 33.78
C ILE A 12 18.56 16.67 32.27
N LEU A 13 18.26 17.71 31.49
CA LEU A 13 18.47 17.78 30.05
C LEU A 13 19.95 18.07 29.77
N THR A 14 20.65 17.14 29.14
CA THR A 14 21.99 17.39 28.57
C THR A 14 21.89 17.49 27.06
N PHE A 15 22.03 18.72 26.56
CA PHE A 15 22.23 18.99 25.14
C PHE A 15 23.71 18.74 24.81
N ALA A 16 23.99 17.73 24.00
CA ALA A 16 25.29 17.55 23.36
C ALA A 16 25.23 18.15 21.95
N THR A 17 26.19 19.02 21.65
CA THR A 17 26.25 19.90 20.49
C THR A 17 26.65 19.19 19.19
N LEU A 18 26.10 19.68 18.06
CA LEU A 18 26.51 19.31 16.72
C LEU A 18 27.95 19.76 16.42
N THR A 19 28.69 18.91 15.71
CA THR A 19 29.84 19.35 14.91
C THR A 19 29.55 19.05 13.44
N THR A 20 29.51 20.10 12.63
CA THR A 20 29.49 20.01 11.17
C THR A 20 30.93 19.99 10.69
N ILE A 21 31.34 18.92 10.03
CA ILE A 21 32.59 18.88 9.27
C ILE A 21 32.23 19.16 7.81
N SER A 22 32.66 20.32 7.33
CA SER A 22 32.69 20.71 5.92
C SER A 22 34.14 20.70 5.48
N CYS A 23 34.49 19.90 4.47
CA CYS A 23 35.71 20.07 3.70
C CYS A 23 35.38 19.99 2.22
N ARG A 24 35.52 21.14 1.55
CA ARG A 24 35.57 21.33 0.10
C ARG A 24 36.88 22.07 -0.15
N ASP A 25 37.79 21.53 -0.97
CA ASP A 25 38.35 22.20 -2.15
C ASP A 25 39.49 21.40 -2.82
N THR A 26 39.38 21.38 -4.16
CA THR A 26 40.39 21.47 -5.23
C THR A 26 41.67 20.61 -5.26
N ASN A 27 41.66 19.67 -6.23
CA ASN A 27 42.38 19.73 -7.52
C ASN A 27 43.89 20.05 -7.54
N GLU A 28 44.72 19.03 -7.78
CA GLU A 28 45.90 18.99 -8.69
C GLU A 28 46.06 17.49 -9.05
N GLY A 29 46.22 17.00 -10.29
CA GLY A 29 47.06 17.46 -11.40
C GLY A 29 48.10 16.34 -11.65
N GLY A 30 47.94 15.57 -12.73
CA GLY A 30 48.87 14.49 -13.09
C GLY A 30 48.45 13.73 -14.36
N ASP A 31 48.84 14.25 -15.51
CA ASP A 31 48.74 13.65 -16.85
C ASP A 31 49.65 12.42 -17.02
N MET A 32 49.23 11.46 -17.86
CA MET A 32 49.97 10.96 -19.04
C MET A 32 49.23 9.79 -19.75
N ASP A 33 48.72 10.09 -20.96
CA ASP A 33 48.81 9.39 -22.28
C ASP A 33 49.05 7.86 -22.33
N HIS A 34 48.50 7.01 -23.21
CA HIS A 34 47.88 7.04 -24.55
C HIS A 34 46.82 5.90 -24.58
N SER A 35 45.79 5.81 -25.42
CA SER A 35 45.79 5.72 -26.88
C SER A 35 44.36 5.60 -27.41
N GLU A 36 44.06 6.30 -28.51
CA GLU A 36 42.85 6.15 -29.36
C GLU A 36 42.63 4.72 -29.85
N MET A 37 41.37 4.29 -29.99
CA MET A 37 40.82 3.87 -31.29
C MET A 37 39.31 4.16 -31.34
N ASN A 38 38.95 4.90 -32.39
CA ASN A 38 37.60 5.24 -32.83
C ASN A 38 36.97 4.06 -33.60
N HIS A 39 35.64 3.87 -33.52
CA HIS A 39 34.80 3.64 -34.71
C HIS A 39 33.30 3.58 -34.35
N GLU A 40 32.58 4.60 -34.82
CA GLU A 40 31.15 4.55 -35.12
C GLU A 40 30.90 3.61 -36.33
N ASN A 41 29.78 2.88 -36.36
CA ASN A 41 28.56 3.26 -37.12
C ASN A 41 27.62 2.06 -37.38
N MET A 42 26.36 2.42 -37.68
CA MET A 42 25.10 1.67 -37.80
C MET A 42 24.99 0.60 -38.93
N ASN A 43 24.10 -0.39 -38.77
CA ASN A 43 22.75 -0.45 -39.37
C ASN A 43 22.26 -1.86 -39.80
N GLU A 44 20.98 -2.13 -39.51
CA GLU A 44 19.92 -2.99 -40.10
C GLU A 44 20.18 -4.37 -40.75
N GLY A 45 19.26 -5.31 -40.44
CA GLY A 45 18.36 -5.87 -41.46
C GLY A 45 17.92 -7.35 -41.35
N SER A 46 16.66 -7.58 -40.91
CA SER A 46 15.65 -8.59 -41.37
C SER A 46 15.97 -10.12 -41.24
N GLU A 47 15.11 -11.11 -40.94
CA GLU A 47 13.66 -11.40 -41.15
C GLU A 47 13.14 -12.54 -40.22
N MET A 48 11.86 -12.42 -39.82
CA MET A 48 10.75 -13.40 -39.79
C MET A 48 10.85 -14.76 -39.06
N MET A 49 9.97 -14.97 -38.08
CA MET A 49 9.18 -16.21 -37.99
C MET A 49 7.80 -15.96 -37.36
N ASP A 50 6.77 -16.30 -38.12
CA ASP A 50 5.34 -16.32 -37.79
C ASP A 50 5.02 -17.20 -36.57
N GLY A 51 4.01 -16.79 -35.82
CA GLY A 51 3.46 -17.56 -34.71
C GLY A 51 2.20 -16.90 -34.18
N GLU A 52 1.13 -16.98 -34.97
CA GLU A 52 -0.23 -16.66 -34.55
C GLU A 52 -0.58 -17.41 -33.26
N ASN A 53 -0.90 -16.67 -32.20
CA ASN A 53 -1.81 -17.18 -31.19
C ASN A 53 -2.75 -16.05 -30.78
N MET A 54 -3.90 -16.03 -31.45
CA MET A 54 -5.06 -15.29 -31.01
C MET A 54 -5.58 -15.94 -29.73
N MET A 55 -5.50 -15.21 -28.63
CA MET A 55 -6.46 -15.37 -27.53
C MET A 55 -6.98 -13.98 -27.19
N GLU A 56 -7.87 -13.53 -28.07
CA GLU A 56 -8.78 -12.43 -27.84
C GLU A 56 -9.86 -12.91 -26.88
N GLY A 57 -10.05 -12.22 -25.76
CA GLY A 57 -11.17 -12.46 -24.88
C GLY A 57 -10.91 -12.19 -23.40
N SER A 58 -10.84 -10.92 -23.01
CA SER A 58 -11.55 -10.47 -21.81
C SER A 58 -11.57 -8.94 -21.74
N GLY A 59 -12.74 -8.36 -21.51
CA GLY A 59 -12.82 -7.17 -20.67
C GLY A 59 -12.70 -5.79 -21.32
N MET A 60 -13.29 -5.54 -22.50
CA MET A 60 -13.70 -4.15 -22.79
C MET A 60 -14.89 -3.76 -21.90
N MET A 61 -14.60 -3.51 -20.62
CA MET A 61 -15.50 -2.87 -19.64
C MET A 61 -14.68 -2.08 -18.59
N GLU A 62 -13.43 -1.74 -18.90
CA GLU A 62 -12.43 -1.27 -17.93
C GLU A 62 -12.44 0.26 -17.68
N GLY A 63 -13.32 1.02 -18.35
CA GLY A 63 -13.25 2.49 -18.35
C GLY A 63 -14.21 3.24 -17.41
N GLU A 64 -15.43 2.75 -17.23
CA GLU A 64 -16.47 3.48 -16.48
C GLU A 64 -16.53 3.08 -15.00
N SER A 65 -16.25 1.82 -14.70
CA SER A 65 -16.35 1.24 -13.35
C SER A 65 -15.22 1.68 -12.41
N GLU A 66 -13.99 1.86 -12.94
CA GLU A 66 -12.83 2.27 -12.14
C GLU A 66 -12.88 3.72 -11.64
N ASN A 67 -13.65 4.58 -12.31
CA ASN A 67 -13.82 5.99 -11.93
C ASN A 67 -14.96 6.21 -10.90
N SER A 68 -15.67 5.14 -10.51
CA SER A 68 -16.70 5.15 -9.48
C SER A 68 -16.13 5.49 -8.10
N GLN A 69 -17.01 5.78 -7.14
CA GLN A 69 -16.60 6.02 -5.75
C GLN A 69 -15.95 4.78 -5.14
N THR A 70 -16.53 3.60 -5.34
CA THR A 70 -15.94 2.31 -4.96
C THR A 70 -14.61 2.06 -5.69
N GLY A 71 -14.52 2.42 -6.97
CA GLY A 71 -13.28 2.37 -7.76
C GLY A 71 -12.13 3.15 -7.12
N ARG A 72 -12.40 4.37 -6.64
CA ARG A 72 -11.41 5.19 -5.93
C ARG A 72 -10.96 4.53 -4.63
N ILE A 73 -11.90 4.06 -3.81
CA ILE A 73 -11.61 3.37 -2.54
C ILE A 73 -10.74 2.13 -2.79
N VAL A 74 -11.11 1.28 -3.75
CA VAL A 74 -10.34 0.09 -4.13
C VAL A 74 -8.94 0.46 -4.61
N ASN A 75 -8.80 1.48 -5.45
CA ASN A 75 -7.50 1.92 -5.96
C ASN A 75 -6.60 2.47 -4.84
N ASP A 76 -7.15 3.24 -3.90
CA ASP A 76 -6.38 3.79 -2.76
C ASP A 76 -6.00 2.68 -1.76
N TYR A 77 -6.87 1.71 -1.55
CA TYR A 77 -6.56 0.50 -0.76
C TYR A 77 -5.43 -0.33 -1.40
N LEU A 78 -5.45 -0.54 -2.71
CA LEU A 78 -4.41 -1.29 -3.40
C LEU A 78 -3.05 -0.57 -3.33
N GLN A 79 -3.04 0.77 -3.43
CA GLN A 79 -1.84 1.58 -3.20
C GLN A 79 -1.30 1.42 -1.77
N LEU A 80 -2.18 1.45 -0.77
CA LEU A 80 -1.81 1.20 0.62
C LEU A 80 -1.21 -0.20 0.80
N LYS A 81 -1.88 -1.24 0.29
CA LYS A 81 -1.38 -2.63 0.30
C LYS A 81 0.01 -2.72 -0.34
N ASP A 82 0.22 -2.11 -1.50
CA ASP A 82 1.50 -2.13 -2.20
C ASP A 82 2.61 -1.39 -1.43
N ALA A 83 2.29 -0.28 -0.78
CA ALA A 83 3.22 0.41 0.10
C ALA A 83 3.65 -0.46 1.29
N LEU A 84 2.72 -1.18 1.90
CA LEU A 84 3.00 -2.11 3.01
C LEU A 84 3.83 -3.34 2.56
N VAL A 85 3.58 -3.84 1.35
CA VAL A 85 4.42 -4.87 0.70
C VAL A 85 5.85 -4.37 0.51
N ALA A 86 6.02 -3.08 0.17
CA ALA A 86 7.31 -2.45 -0.05
C ALA A 86 8.02 -1.98 1.23
N ASP A 87 7.42 -2.21 2.41
CA ASP A 87 7.87 -1.66 3.70
C ASP A 87 7.96 -0.11 3.72
N ASN A 88 7.14 0.57 2.92
CA ASN A 88 7.16 2.03 2.78
C ASN A 88 6.11 2.71 3.67
N VAL A 89 6.54 3.16 4.85
CA VAL A 89 5.69 3.82 5.85
C VAL A 89 5.04 5.11 5.35
N GLU A 90 5.78 5.91 4.58
CA GLU A 90 5.34 7.23 4.14
C GLU A 90 4.28 7.14 3.05
N GLU A 91 4.48 6.27 2.06
CA GLU A 91 3.46 6.03 1.02
C GLU A 91 2.25 5.29 1.59
N ALA A 92 2.42 4.41 2.59
CA ALA A 92 1.30 3.79 3.29
C ALA A 92 0.46 4.84 4.03
N ALA A 93 1.10 5.77 4.76
CA ALA A 93 0.41 6.85 5.44
C ALA A 93 -0.35 7.77 4.47
N LYS A 94 0.26 8.09 3.33
CA LYS A 94 -0.35 8.91 2.27
C LYS A 94 -1.54 8.22 1.60
N ALA A 95 -1.43 6.92 1.31
CA ALA A 95 -2.53 6.13 0.78
C ALA A 95 -3.68 6.01 1.79
N GLY A 96 -3.38 5.82 3.08
CA GLY A 96 -4.36 5.89 4.17
C GLY A 96 -5.11 7.22 4.21
N GLY A 97 -4.41 8.35 4.06
CA GLY A 97 -5.05 9.66 3.98
C GLY A 97 -5.95 9.83 2.74
N SER A 98 -5.61 9.18 1.63
CA SER A 98 -6.45 9.18 0.41
C SER A 98 -7.71 8.36 0.61
N LEU A 99 -7.60 7.20 1.27
CA LEU A 99 -8.74 6.37 1.69
C LEU A 99 -9.71 7.13 2.59
N VAL A 100 -9.21 7.86 3.61
CA VAL A 100 -10.06 8.68 4.49
C VAL A 100 -10.89 9.68 3.67
N ALA A 101 -10.26 10.38 2.72
CA ALA A 101 -10.95 11.32 1.85
C ALA A 101 -11.96 10.62 0.91
N ALA A 102 -11.66 9.42 0.43
CA ALA A 102 -12.55 8.63 -0.40
C ALA A 102 -13.79 8.15 0.38
N PHE A 103 -13.62 7.72 1.63
CA PHE A 103 -14.71 7.35 2.53
C PHE A 103 -15.60 8.54 2.90
N ASP A 104 -15.01 9.70 3.24
CA ASP A 104 -15.76 10.94 3.50
C ASP A 104 -16.61 11.39 2.30
N GLY A 105 -16.14 11.06 1.09
CA GLY A 105 -16.82 11.39 -0.16
C GLY A 105 -17.82 10.34 -0.65
N PHE A 106 -18.01 9.22 0.05
CA PHE A 106 -18.83 8.11 -0.43
C PHE A 106 -20.33 8.46 -0.38
N ASN A 107 -21.04 8.29 -1.49
CA ASN A 107 -22.45 8.65 -1.59
C ASN A 107 -23.33 7.40 -1.47
N MET A 108 -24.11 7.33 -0.40
CA MET A 108 -24.98 6.17 -0.13
C MET A 108 -26.41 6.32 -0.67
N SER A 109 -26.70 7.35 -1.47
CA SER A 109 -28.08 7.67 -1.92
C SER A 109 -28.73 6.57 -2.77
N GLU A 110 -27.93 5.75 -3.45
CA GLU A 110 -28.39 4.68 -4.33
C GLU A 110 -28.71 3.36 -3.60
N TYR A 111 -28.35 3.26 -2.31
CA TYR A 111 -28.57 2.06 -1.50
C TYR A 111 -29.90 2.11 -0.74
N ASN A 112 -30.44 0.94 -0.41
CA ASN A 112 -31.62 0.86 0.45
C ASN A 112 -31.26 1.13 1.94
N GLU A 113 -32.26 1.32 2.80
CA GLU A 113 -32.02 1.72 4.19
C GLU A 113 -31.22 0.68 5.00
N THR A 114 -31.39 -0.61 4.75
CA THR A 114 -30.60 -1.66 5.40
C THR A 114 -29.14 -1.59 4.96
N GLN A 115 -28.90 -1.50 3.65
CA GLN A 115 -27.55 -1.35 3.10
C GLN A 115 -26.87 -0.06 3.57
N LYS A 116 -27.61 1.06 3.68
CA LYS A 116 -27.07 2.31 4.21
C LYS A 116 -26.60 2.17 5.65
N GLN A 117 -27.37 1.48 6.49
CA GLN A 117 -26.98 1.26 7.87
C GLN A 117 -25.70 0.43 7.95
N GLU A 118 -25.65 -0.71 7.25
CA GLU A 118 -24.47 -1.57 7.20
C GLU A 118 -23.25 -0.84 6.63
N LEU A 119 -23.40 -0.11 5.53
CA LEU A 119 -22.33 0.69 4.93
C LEU A 119 -21.87 1.81 5.85
N THR A 120 -22.75 2.40 6.66
CA THR A 120 -22.35 3.43 7.63
C THR A 120 -21.43 2.83 8.69
N GLU A 121 -21.81 1.70 9.28
CA GLU A 121 -21.01 1.02 10.29
C GLU A 121 -19.64 0.59 9.72
N ILE A 122 -19.63 -0.02 8.54
CA ILE A 122 -18.41 -0.47 7.85
C ILE A 122 -17.50 0.72 7.49
N ILE A 123 -18.05 1.78 6.91
CA ILE A 123 -17.24 2.94 6.47
C ILE A 123 -16.70 3.73 7.66
N GLU A 124 -17.43 3.82 8.77
CA GLU A 124 -16.93 4.45 9.99
C GLU A 124 -15.70 3.70 10.55
N ASP A 125 -15.76 2.37 10.63
CA ASP A 125 -14.65 1.53 11.13
C ASP A 125 -13.44 1.54 10.17
N ALA A 126 -13.69 1.33 8.88
CA ALA A 126 -12.67 1.38 7.83
C ALA A 126 -11.93 2.73 7.82
N LYS A 127 -12.68 3.83 7.99
CA LYS A 127 -12.12 5.17 8.06
C LYS A 127 -11.26 5.36 9.31
N GLU A 128 -11.71 4.92 10.49
CA GLU A 128 -10.91 4.98 11.73
C GLU A 128 -9.56 4.29 11.54
N HIS A 129 -9.56 3.10 10.94
CA HIS A 129 -8.33 2.36 10.65
C HIS A 129 -7.45 3.05 9.62
N ALA A 130 -8.03 3.61 8.55
CA ALA A 130 -7.28 4.41 7.58
C ALA A 130 -6.65 5.67 8.23
N GLU A 131 -7.35 6.36 9.14
CA GLU A 131 -6.83 7.49 9.90
C GLU A 131 -5.62 7.09 10.77
N HIS A 132 -5.72 5.96 11.49
CA HIS A 132 -4.61 5.49 12.31
C HIS A 132 -3.38 5.08 11.50
N ILE A 133 -3.55 4.54 10.29
CA ILE A 133 -2.44 4.24 9.37
C ILE A 133 -1.64 5.50 9.03
N THR A 134 -2.28 6.66 8.92
CA THR A 134 -1.61 7.92 8.56
C THR A 134 -0.58 8.40 9.59
N MET A 135 -0.72 7.98 10.85
CA MET A 135 0.06 8.48 11.99
C MET A 135 0.92 7.42 12.68
N SER A 136 0.98 6.22 12.10
CA SER A 136 1.55 5.02 12.71
C SER A 136 2.90 4.63 12.13
N ASP A 137 3.67 3.87 12.92
CA ASP A 137 4.80 3.10 12.38
C ASP A 137 4.33 1.87 11.60
N ILE A 138 5.24 1.19 10.90
CA ILE A 138 4.89 0.07 10.03
C ILE A 138 4.18 -1.08 10.75
N ALA A 139 4.46 -1.31 12.03
CA ALA A 139 3.86 -2.41 12.77
C ALA A 139 2.37 -2.10 13.00
N HIS A 140 2.08 -0.91 13.53
CA HIS A 140 0.71 -0.49 13.77
C HIS A 140 -0.07 -0.24 12.46
N GLN A 141 0.61 0.23 11.39
CA GLN A 141 -0.02 0.31 10.06
C GLN A 141 -0.55 -1.04 9.59
N ARG A 142 0.19 -2.13 9.85
CA ARG A 142 -0.22 -3.49 9.47
C ARG A 142 -1.33 -4.04 10.36
N GLU A 143 -1.34 -3.68 11.63
CA GLU A 143 -2.44 -4.03 12.55
C GLU A 143 -3.74 -3.38 12.09
N HIS A 144 -3.72 -2.08 11.75
CA HIS A 144 -4.89 -1.40 11.22
C HIS A 144 -5.27 -1.88 9.80
N PHE A 145 -4.29 -2.22 8.97
CA PHE A 145 -4.56 -2.77 7.64
C PHE A 145 -5.24 -4.15 7.68
N ASP A 146 -5.00 -4.96 8.72
CA ASP A 146 -5.70 -6.23 8.94
C ASP A 146 -7.21 -6.00 9.02
N ILE A 147 -7.64 -5.11 9.91
CA ILE A 147 -9.07 -4.83 10.11
C ILE A 147 -9.68 -4.11 8.90
N LEU A 148 -9.00 -3.08 8.39
CA LEU A 148 -9.43 -2.36 7.17
C LEU A 148 -9.64 -3.30 5.97
N SER A 149 -8.86 -4.38 5.87
CA SER A 149 -9.02 -5.33 4.77
C SER A 149 -10.31 -6.14 4.89
N VAL A 150 -10.75 -6.44 6.11
CA VAL A 150 -12.05 -7.07 6.37
C VAL A 150 -13.17 -6.09 6.05
N ASP A 151 -13.09 -4.86 6.54
CA ASP A 151 -14.13 -3.84 6.31
C ASP A 151 -14.31 -3.56 4.81
N LEU A 152 -13.21 -3.48 4.06
CA LEU A 152 -13.29 -3.30 2.62
C LEU A 152 -13.90 -4.52 1.92
N ALA A 153 -13.58 -5.74 2.34
CA ALA A 153 -14.20 -6.93 1.78
C ALA A 153 -15.72 -6.92 2.02
N ASP A 154 -16.16 -6.59 3.22
CA ASP A 154 -17.58 -6.50 3.59
C ASP A 154 -18.29 -5.37 2.81
N MET A 155 -17.64 -4.22 2.64
CA MET A 155 -18.14 -3.13 1.80
C MET A 155 -18.37 -3.59 0.35
N LEU A 156 -17.46 -4.40 -0.21
CA LEU A 156 -17.57 -4.88 -1.59
C LEU A 156 -18.67 -5.92 -1.78
N GLU A 157 -19.08 -6.63 -0.72
CA GLU A 157 -20.27 -7.51 -0.78
C GLU A 157 -21.57 -6.71 -1.01
N ILE A 158 -21.62 -5.45 -0.56
CA ILE A 158 -22.77 -4.56 -0.71
C ILE A 158 -22.66 -3.72 -1.98
N THR A 159 -21.49 -3.14 -2.23
CA THR A 159 -21.27 -2.16 -3.30
C THR A 159 -20.93 -2.78 -4.65
N GLY A 160 -20.47 -4.04 -4.64
CA GLY A 160 -19.88 -4.70 -5.80
C GLY A 160 -18.44 -4.22 -6.07
N SER A 161 -17.63 -5.10 -6.64
CA SER A 161 -16.26 -4.75 -7.02
C SER A 161 -16.22 -4.12 -8.42
N PRO A 162 -15.49 -3.01 -8.61
CA PRO A 162 -15.41 -2.34 -9.91
C PRO A 162 -14.48 -3.04 -10.89
N LYS A 163 -13.63 -3.95 -10.40
CA LYS A 163 -12.67 -4.77 -11.14
C LYS A 163 -12.53 -6.13 -10.46
N THR A 164 -11.99 -7.13 -11.15
CA THR A 164 -11.67 -8.42 -10.50
C THR A 164 -10.64 -8.22 -9.40
N LEU A 165 -10.94 -8.73 -8.21
CA LEU A 165 -10.02 -8.77 -7.08
C LEU A 165 -9.87 -10.21 -6.57
N TYR A 166 -8.78 -10.46 -5.87
CA TYR A 166 -8.49 -11.73 -5.23
C TYR A 166 -8.38 -11.49 -3.74
N GLN A 167 -9.24 -12.14 -2.96
CA GLN A 167 -9.04 -12.23 -1.52
C GLN A 167 -7.94 -13.25 -1.26
N GLN A 168 -6.84 -12.78 -0.71
CA GLN A 168 -5.70 -13.59 -0.30
C GLN A 168 -5.66 -13.70 1.22
N PHE A 169 -4.99 -14.73 1.73
CA PHE A 169 -4.94 -15.03 3.17
C PHE A 169 -3.56 -15.53 3.57
N CYS A 170 -3.01 -15.04 4.69
CA CYS A 170 -1.78 -15.58 5.30
C CYS A 170 -2.12 -16.14 6.68
N PRO A 171 -1.99 -17.46 6.91
CA PRO A 171 -2.36 -18.09 8.18
C PRO A 171 -1.42 -17.74 9.34
N MET A 172 -0.23 -17.20 9.06
CA MET A 172 0.80 -16.97 10.09
C MET A 172 0.68 -15.61 10.78
N TYR A 173 -0.07 -14.68 10.22
CA TYR A 173 -0.20 -13.35 10.80
C TYR A 173 -1.01 -13.37 12.12
N ASN A 174 -0.83 -12.35 12.96
CA ASN A 174 -1.59 -12.13 14.20
C ASN A 174 -1.61 -13.38 15.10
N ASP A 175 -0.43 -13.83 15.54
CA ASP A 175 -0.26 -15.03 16.37
C ASP A 175 -0.86 -16.32 15.75
N ASN A 176 -0.74 -16.47 14.44
CA ASN A 176 -1.33 -17.56 13.64
C ASN A 176 -2.88 -17.61 13.65
N LYS A 177 -3.55 -16.49 13.96
CA LYS A 177 -5.00 -16.35 13.72
C LYS A 177 -5.28 -16.12 12.23
N GLY A 178 -4.29 -15.62 11.51
CA GLY A 178 -4.35 -15.32 10.08
C GLY A 178 -5.01 -13.96 9.79
N ALA A 179 -4.85 -13.51 8.56
CA ALA A 179 -5.44 -12.26 8.06
C ALA A 179 -5.64 -12.30 6.55
N ILE A 180 -6.67 -11.58 6.08
CA ILE A 180 -7.04 -11.49 4.67
C ILE A 180 -6.66 -10.13 4.09
N TRP A 181 -6.34 -10.08 2.80
CA TRP A 181 -6.22 -8.82 2.06
C TRP A 181 -6.77 -8.99 0.65
N LEU A 182 -7.09 -7.87 -0.01
CA LEU A 182 -7.52 -7.87 -1.41
C LEU A 182 -6.35 -7.52 -2.34
N SER A 183 -6.28 -8.17 -3.50
CA SER A 183 -5.22 -7.97 -4.50
C SER A 183 -5.81 -7.90 -5.91
N ALA A 184 -5.22 -7.08 -6.77
CA ALA A 184 -5.56 -7.07 -8.21
C ALA A 184 -4.82 -8.16 -9.01
N SER A 185 -4.02 -9.00 -8.34
CA SER A 185 -3.24 -10.08 -8.95
C SER A 185 -3.32 -11.34 -8.09
N GLU A 186 -3.29 -12.51 -8.72
CA GLU A 186 -3.15 -13.81 -8.04
C GLU A 186 -1.76 -13.99 -7.40
N GLU A 187 -0.75 -13.22 -7.82
CA GLU A 187 0.58 -13.28 -7.20
C GLU A 187 0.49 -12.90 -5.72
N ILE A 188 0.96 -13.81 -4.85
CA ILE A 188 1.02 -13.57 -3.42
C ILE A 188 2.16 -12.60 -3.10
N ARG A 189 1.76 -11.41 -2.63
CA ARG A 189 2.66 -10.39 -2.08
C ARG A 189 2.11 -9.91 -0.75
N ASN A 190 2.65 -10.48 0.33
CA ASN A 190 2.12 -10.31 1.68
C ASN A 190 2.40 -8.90 2.27
N PRO A 191 1.35 -8.09 2.55
CA PRO A 191 1.52 -6.75 3.10
C PRO A 191 1.90 -6.73 4.59
N TYR A 192 1.61 -7.81 5.33
CA TYR A 192 1.87 -7.92 6.77
C TYR A 192 3.31 -8.22 7.15
N TYR A 193 4.06 -8.85 6.25
CA TYR A 193 5.48 -9.13 6.46
C TYR A 193 6.40 -8.37 5.50
N GLY A 194 5.85 -7.77 4.45
CA GLY A 194 6.61 -7.01 3.46
C GLY A 194 7.76 -7.82 2.90
N GLN A 195 8.93 -7.18 2.74
CA GLN A 195 10.11 -7.81 2.16
C GLN A 195 10.65 -8.99 2.98
N LYS A 196 10.25 -9.10 4.26
CA LYS A 196 10.69 -10.23 5.12
C LYS A 196 10.04 -11.55 4.73
N MET A 197 8.81 -11.55 4.20
CA MET A 197 8.09 -12.78 3.88
C MET A 197 6.97 -12.57 2.85
N LEU A 198 7.35 -12.12 1.64
CA LEU A 198 6.40 -11.81 0.56
C LEU A 198 5.47 -12.97 0.18
N LYS A 199 5.92 -14.22 0.32
CA LYS A 199 5.23 -15.40 -0.20
C LYS A 199 4.36 -16.13 0.84
N CYS A 200 4.15 -15.57 2.04
CA CYS A 200 3.14 -16.15 2.94
C CYS A 200 1.75 -15.82 2.42
N GLY A 201 1.06 -16.81 1.91
CA GLY A 201 -0.38 -16.76 1.71
C GLY A 201 -0.87 -17.57 0.53
N GLU A 202 -2.18 -17.54 0.34
CA GLU A 202 -2.90 -18.24 -0.73
C GLU A 202 -4.12 -17.42 -1.17
N VAL A 203 -4.55 -17.61 -2.41
CA VAL A 203 -5.82 -17.05 -2.92
C VAL A 203 -6.97 -17.88 -2.35
N GLN A 204 -7.93 -17.22 -1.70
CA GLN A 204 -9.14 -17.86 -1.14
C GLN A 204 -10.31 -17.81 -2.11
N LYS A 205 -10.57 -16.65 -2.71
CA LYS A 205 -11.65 -16.42 -3.68
C LYS A 205 -11.32 -15.26 -4.61
N GLU A 206 -11.93 -15.30 -5.80
CA GLU A 206 -12.09 -14.16 -6.69
C GLU A 206 -13.34 -13.37 -6.26
N ILE A 207 -13.28 -12.04 -6.30
CA ILE A 207 -14.35 -11.08 -5.99
C ILE A 207 -14.66 -10.26 -7.24
#